data_AF-A0A151Y428-F1
#
_entry.id   AF-A0A151Y428-F1
#
_cell.length_a   1.000
_cell.length_b   1.000
_cell.length_c   1.000
_cell.angle_alpha   90.00
_cell.angle_beta   90.00
_cell.angle_gamma   90.00
#
_symmetry.space_group_name_H-M   'P 1'
#
loop_
_entity.id
_entity.type
_entity.pdbx_description
1 polymer ?
#
loop_
_entity_poly.entity_id
_entity_poly.type
_entity_poly.pdbx_seq_one_letter_code
_entity_poly.pdbx_strand_id
1 'polypeptide(L)'
;MVNEIIHVVIPQRKGNRIVVDTDEHPCTSTSLEGLNKLKAVVKTDGLVTAGNASGINDGVAVLLIAFDKAFITTELAVTRDLALAMIKASESE
;
A
#
# COMPACT_ATOMS: atom_id res chain seq x y z
N MET A 1 -7.83 5.91 18.16
CA MET A 1 -8.04 5.44 16.78
C MET A 1 -6.84 4.60 16.39
N VAL A 2 -7.08 3.47 15.73
CA VAL A 2 -6.00 2.61 15.21
C VAL A 2 -5.52 3.25 13.91
N ASN A 3 -4.21 3.42 13.74
CA ASN A 3 -3.66 3.89 12.47
C ASN A 3 -3.88 2.82 11.40
N GLU A 4 -4.43 3.18 10.24
CA GLU A 4 -4.70 2.23 9.15
C GLU A 4 -3.43 1.78 8.44
N ILE A 5 -2.42 2.66 8.38
CA ILE A 5 -1.10 2.32 7.83
C ILE A 5 -0.24 1.69 8.94
N ILE A 6 0.15 0.45 8.72
CA ILE A 6 1.20 -0.22 9.48
C ILE A 6 2.50 -0.06 8.70
N HIS A 7 3.46 0.67 9.28
CA HIS A 7 4.74 0.92 8.62
C HIS A 7 5.52 -0.37 8.35
N VAL A 8 6.23 -0.40 7.23
CA VAL A 8 7.13 -1.49 6.84
C VAL A 8 8.56 -1.07 7.16
N VAL A 9 9.28 -1.91 7.91
CA VAL A 9 10.70 -1.68 8.25
C VAL A 9 11.56 -2.60 7.41
N ILE A 10 12.31 -2.02 6.47
CA ILE A 10 13.18 -2.75 5.57
C ILE A 10 14.61 -2.74 6.15
N PRO A 11 15.14 -3.90 6.58
CA PRO A 11 16.51 -3.98 7.09
C PRO A 11 17.51 -3.73 5.95
N GLN A 12 18.50 -2.88 6.22
CA GLN A 12 19.58 -2.61 5.28
C GLN A 12 20.81 -3.43 5.63
N ARG A 13 21.54 -3.91 4.61
CA ARG A 13 22.81 -4.63 4.82
C ARG A 13 23.84 -3.77 5.56
N LYS A 14 23.82 -2.46 5.32
CA LYS A 14 24.65 -1.45 5.98
C LYS A 14 23.84 -0.17 6.16
N GLY A 15 24.06 0.52 7.27
CA GLY A 15 23.39 1.78 7.57
C GLY A 15 22.05 1.62 8.29
N ASN A 16 21.29 2.71 8.33
CA ASN A 16 20.02 2.76 9.06
C ASN A 16 18.93 1.99 8.32
N ARG A 17 17.95 1.48 9.08
CA ARG A 17 16.77 0.83 8.50
C ARG A 17 15.94 1.86 7.72
N ILE A 18 15.36 1.42 6.61
CA ILE A 18 14.37 2.22 5.88
C ILE A 18 13.01 1.93 6.50
N VAL A 19 12.27 2.99 6.81
CA VAL A 19 10.89 2.90 7.29
C VAL A 19 10.00 3.49 6.22
N VAL A 20 9.06 2.69 5.73
CA VAL A 20 8.02 3.11 4.80
C VAL A 20 6.71 3.19 5.59
N ASP A 21 6.23 4.40 5.84
CA ASP A 21 5.05 4.67 6.67
C ASP A 21 4.00 5.54 5.95
N THR A 22 4.23 5.83 4.68
CA THR A 22 3.42 6.72 3.84
C THR A 22 3.33 6.11 2.44
N ASP A 23 2.14 6.21 1.81
CA ASP A 23 1.95 5.73 0.45
C ASP A 23 2.83 6.50 -0.55
N GLU A 24 3.48 5.77 -1.46
CA GLU A 24 4.32 6.36 -2.51
C GLU A 24 3.50 6.88 -3.70
N HIS A 25 2.40 6.20 -4.05
CA HIS A 25 1.65 6.46 -5.29
C HIS A 25 1.04 7.88 -5.39
N PRO A 26 0.57 8.53 -4.31
CA PRO A 26 0.03 9.89 -4.40
C PRO A 26 1.08 10.91 -4.90
N CYS A 27 0.92 11.38 -6.14
CA CYS A 27 1.82 12.36 -6.74
C CYS A 27 1.32 13.80 -6.49
N THR A 28 1.89 14.47 -5.50
CA THR A 28 1.48 15.84 -5.06
C THR A 28 1.76 16.93 -6.10
N SER A 29 2.64 16.68 -7.07
CA SER A 29 2.95 17.60 -8.17
C SER A 29 2.01 17.47 -9.37
N THR A 30 1.00 16.61 -9.30
CA THR A 30 0.02 16.42 -10.37
C THR A 30 -0.73 17.71 -10.69
N SER A 31 -0.80 18.07 -11.98
CA SER A 31 -1.55 19.22 -12.47
C SER A 31 -2.44 18.86 -13.65
N LEU A 32 -3.53 19.59 -13.83
CA LEU A 32 -4.45 19.36 -14.95
C LEU A 32 -3.74 19.54 -16.31
N GLU A 33 -2.86 20.53 -16.41
CA GLU A 33 -2.03 20.77 -17.59
C GLU A 33 -1.07 19.62 -17.89
N GLY A 34 -0.50 19.01 -16.85
CA GLY A 34 0.34 17.81 -16.98
C GLY A 34 -0.47 16.61 -17.47
N LEU A 35 -1.64 16.39 -16.87
CA LEU A 35 -2.54 15.28 -17.23
C LEU A 35 -3.01 15.37 -18.69
N ASN A 36 -3.34 16.55 -19.18
CA ASN A 36 -3.79 16.77 -20.57
C ASN A 36 -2.70 16.48 -21.62
N LYS A 37 -1.41 16.43 -21.23
CA LYS A 37 -0.30 16.11 -22.13
C LYS A 37 -0.04 14.60 -22.25
N LEU A 38 -0.67 13.78 -21.42
CA LEU A 38 -0.45 12.34 -21.40
C LEU A 38 -1.11 11.68 -22.61
N LYS A 39 -0.38 10.76 -23.24
CA LYS A 39 -0.90 9.96 -24.35
C LYS A 39 -1.77 8.83 -23.81
N ALA A 40 -2.75 8.42 -24.61
CA ALA A 40 -3.56 7.26 -24.32
C ALA A 40 -2.69 5.98 -24.32
N VAL A 41 -2.88 5.12 -23.33
CA VAL A 41 -2.04 3.93 -23.12
C VAL A 41 -2.69 2.63 -23.57
N VAL A 42 -4.02 2.60 -23.68
CA VAL A 42 -4.78 1.38 -24.05
C VAL A 42 -5.11 1.35 -25.54
N LYS A 43 -5.48 2.48 -26.13
CA LYS A 43 -5.86 2.63 -27.54
C LYS A 43 -5.38 3.98 -28.06
N THR A 44 -4.99 4.06 -29.33
CA THR A 44 -4.37 5.24 -29.95
C THR A 44 -5.23 6.51 -29.84
N ASP A 45 -6.56 6.38 -29.87
CA ASP A 45 -7.54 7.48 -29.68
C ASP A 45 -8.41 7.29 -28.42
N GLY A 46 -7.84 6.63 -27.40
CA GLY A 46 -8.53 6.35 -26.14
C GLY A 46 -8.50 7.51 -25.14
N LEU A 47 -9.33 7.40 -24.09
CA LEU A 47 -9.38 8.38 -22.99
C LEU A 47 -8.52 7.97 -21.78
N VAL A 48 -8.06 6.72 -21.74
CA VAL A 48 -7.30 6.17 -20.61
C VAL A 48 -5.82 6.49 -20.79
N THR A 49 -5.25 7.24 -19.85
CA THR A 49 -3.84 7.62 -19.78
C THR A 49 -3.22 7.09 -18.50
N ALA A 50 -1.90 7.11 -18.39
CA ALA A 50 -1.21 6.70 -17.16
C ALA A 50 -1.59 7.55 -15.93
N GLY A 51 -2.11 8.77 -16.13
CA GLY A 51 -2.46 9.68 -15.04
C GLY A 51 -3.90 9.52 -14.52
N ASN A 52 -4.76 8.77 -15.22
CA ASN A 52 -6.15 8.52 -14.80
C ASN A 52 -6.47 7.03 -14.61
N ALA A 53 -5.51 6.15 -14.89
CA ALA A 53 -5.59 4.74 -14.54
C ALA A 53 -4.84 4.47 -13.22
N SER A 54 -5.16 3.34 -12.58
CA SER A 54 -4.33 2.83 -11.48
C SER A 54 -2.94 2.44 -12.00
N GLY A 55 -1.91 2.74 -11.21
CA GLY A 55 -0.57 2.20 -11.40
C GLY A 55 -0.46 0.72 -11.02
N ILE A 56 0.77 0.22 -11.07
CA ILE A 56 1.17 -1.06 -10.49
C ILE A 56 1.70 -0.75 -9.10
N ASN A 57 1.23 -1.50 -8.10
CA ASN A 57 1.52 -1.26 -6.69
C ASN A 57 1.81 -2.57 -5.97
N ASP A 58 2.72 -2.50 -5.00
CA ASP A 58 3.01 -3.57 -4.06
C ASP A 58 2.40 -3.22 -2.70
N GLY A 59 1.66 -4.14 -2.10
CA GLY A 59 1.02 -3.90 -0.80
C GLY A 59 0.21 -5.09 -0.28
N VAL A 60 -0.18 -4.99 1.00
CA VAL A 60 -1.06 -5.96 1.66
C VAL A 60 -2.10 -5.23 2.51
N ALA A 61 -3.30 -5.81 2.61
CA ALA A 61 -4.33 -5.36 3.53
C ALA A 61 -4.87 -6.56 4.33
N VAL A 62 -5.19 -6.32 5.61
CA VAL A 62 -5.73 -7.34 6.52
C VAL A 62 -6.94 -6.76 7.25
N LEU A 63 -8.02 -7.54 7.31
CA LEU A 63 -9.24 -7.18 8.03
C LEU A 63 -9.60 -8.27 9.04
N LEU A 64 -9.78 -7.87 10.31
CA LEU A 64 -10.26 -8.76 11.37
C LEU A 64 -11.74 -8.49 11.62
N ILE A 65 -12.58 -9.51 11.45
CA ILE A 65 -14.02 -9.47 11.75
C ILE A 65 -14.30 -10.46 12.89
N ALA A 66 -14.97 -10.00 13.94
CA ALA A 66 -15.30 -10.82 15.11
C ALA A 66 -16.74 -10.58 15.58
N PHE A 67 -17.34 -11.61 16.16
CA PHE A 67 -18.66 -11.56 16.80
C PHE A 67 -18.50 -11.49 18.33
N ASP A 68 -19.45 -10.87 19.01
CA ASP A 68 -19.45 -10.36 20.40
C ASP A 68 -18.66 -11.16 21.47
N LYS A 69 -18.66 -12.50 21.41
CA LYS A 69 -17.97 -13.36 22.40
C LYS A 69 -16.48 -13.59 22.14
N ALA A 70 -15.96 -13.20 20.97
CA ALA A 70 -14.55 -13.40 20.61
C ALA A 70 -13.65 -12.21 20.96
N PHE A 71 -14.22 -11.09 21.43
CA PHE A 71 -13.51 -9.80 21.48
C PHE A 71 -12.69 -9.55 22.74
N ILE A 72 -12.76 -10.42 23.76
CA ILE A 72 -12.28 -10.06 25.11
C ILE A 72 -10.77 -10.28 25.33
N THR A 73 -10.03 -10.92 24.42
CA THR A 73 -8.61 -11.27 24.73
C THR A 73 -7.60 -11.17 23.59
N THR A 74 -8.01 -10.99 22.34
CA THR A 74 -7.05 -10.86 21.23
C THR A 74 -6.69 -9.40 21.03
N GLU A 75 -5.56 -8.99 21.62
CA GLU A 75 -4.92 -7.71 21.32
C GLU A 75 -4.75 -7.52 19.81
N LEU A 76 -4.87 -6.26 19.36
CA LEU A 76 -4.57 -5.82 17.99
C LEU A 76 -3.16 -6.20 17.49
N ALA A 77 -2.28 -6.66 18.38
CA ALA A 77 -0.99 -7.24 18.05
C ALA A 77 -1.09 -8.38 17.03
N VAL A 78 -2.15 -9.19 17.10
CA VAL A 78 -2.37 -10.30 16.15
C VAL A 78 -2.52 -9.79 14.72
N THR A 79 -3.25 -8.69 14.51
CA THR A 79 -3.48 -8.13 13.17
C THR A 79 -2.19 -7.60 12.56
N ARG A 80 -1.34 -6.94 13.37
CA ARG A 80 -0.03 -6.44 12.92
C ARG A 80 0.91 -7.58 12.56
N ASP A 81 1.00 -8.59 13.43
CA ASP A 81 1.92 -9.71 13.22
C ASP A 81 1.49 -10.57 12.03
N LEU A 82 0.17 -10.70 11.79
CA LEU A 82 -0.37 -11.35 10.59
C LEU A 82 -0.04 -10.55 9.31
N ALA A 83 -0.22 -9.23 9.32
CA ALA A 83 0.15 -8.38 8.18
C ALA A 83 1.64 -8.48 7.86
N LEU A 84 2.52 -8.43 8.88
CA LEU A 84 3.96 -8.60 8.71
C LEU A 84 4.34 -9.99 8.19
N ALA A 85 3.63 -11.04 8.62
CA ALA A 85 3.85 -12.39 8.11
C ALA A 85 3.46 -12.51 6.63
N MET A 86 2.37 -11.87 6.20
CA MET A 86 1.94 -11.88 4.79
C MET A 86 2.92 -11.12 3.89
N ILE A 87 3.46 -9.97 4.34
CA ILE A 87 4.51 -9.24 3.60
C ILE A 87 5.76 -10.11 3.39
N LYS A 88 6.21 -10.80 4.44
CA LYS A 88 7.37 -11.70 4.34
C LYS A 88 7.14 -12.88 3.40
N ALA A 89 5.89 -13.37 3.32
CA ALA A 89 5.54 -14.46 2.41
C ALA A 89 5.57 -13.98 0.94
N SER A 90 5.12 -12.76 0.65
CA SER A 90 5.19 -12.20 -0.72
C SER A 90 6.61 -11.90 -1.20
N GLU A 91 7.56 -11.65 -0.29
CA GLU A 91 8.98 -11.42 -0.63
C GLU A 91 9.77 -12.72 -0.88
N SER A 92 9.15 -13.90 -0.72
CA SER A 92 9.80 -15.21 -0.88
C SER A 92 9.61 -15.87 -2.26
N GLU A 93 8.91 -15.20 -3.17
CA GLU A 93 8.86 -15.50 -4.62
C GLU A 93 9.81 -14.56 -5.39
#